data_AF-A0A368EVQ7-F1
#
_entry.id   AF-A0A368EVQ7-F1
#
_cell.length_a   1.000
_cell.length_b   1.000
_cell.length_c   1.000
_cell.angle_alpha   90.00
_cell.angle_beta   90.00
_cell.angle_gamma   90.00
#
_symmetry.space_group_name_H-M   'P 1'
#
loop_
_entity.id
_entity.type
_entity.pdbx_description
1 polymer ?
#
loop_
_entity_poly.entity_id
_entity_poly.type
_entity_poly.pdbx_seq_one_letter_code
_entity_poly.pdbx_strand_id
1 'polypeptide(L)' 'QLVRPNITQIGCAEITCKEGGLNKYRAYCLVDKPALKRGDVVYEAGNGGCDGGDACPAGFKCNRLGLCKAEPKKP' A
#
# COMPACT_ATOMS: atom_id res chain seq x y z
N GLN A 1 -0.78 3.43 7.77
CA GLN A 1 0.15 2.62 6.94
C GLN A 1 -0.38 2.40 5.52
N LEU A 2 -1.60 1.87 5.33
CA LEU A 2 -2.07 1.36 4.02
C LEU A 2 -2.29 2.42 2.92
N VAL A 3 -2.42 3.69 3.27
CA VAL A 3 -2.64 4.80 2.32
C VAL A 3 -1.35 5.47 1.87
N ARG A 4 -0.17 4.95 2.26
CA ARG A 4 1.10 5.57 1.90
C ARG A 4 1.37 5.41 0.40
N PRO A 5 1.73 6.48 -0.32
CA PRO A 5 1.85 6.46 -1.77
C PRO A 5 3.09 5.69 -2.25
N ASN A 6 4.06 5.46 -1.36
CA ASN A 6 5.31 4.78 -1.70
C ASN A 6 5.29 3.27 -1.44
N ILE A 7 4.18 2.70 -0.93
CA ILE A 7 4.05 1.24 -0.79
C ILE A 7 3.85 0.63 -2.19
N THR A 8 4.63 -0.39 -2.51
CA THR A 8 4.59 -1.06 -3.82
C THR A 8 4.16 -2.51 -3.74
N GLN A 9 4.24 -3.11 -2.55
CA GLN A 9 3.85 -4.49 -2.31
C GLN A 9 3.16 -4.63 -0.96
N ILE A 10 2.13 -5.48 -0.92
CA ILE A 10 1.38 -5.83 0.28
C ILE A 10 1.15 -7.34 0.28
N GLY A 11 1.33 -7.97 1.44
CA GLY A 11 1.00 -9.37 1.67
C GLY A 11 0.16 -9.48 2.94
N CYS A 12 -0.94 -10.22 2.89
CA CYS A 12 -1.84 -10.41 4.02
C CYS A 12 -1.97 -11.89 4.36
N ALA A 13 -2.15 -12.18 5.64
CA ALA A 13 -2.42 -13.51 6.15
C ALA A 13 -3.51 -13.42 7.22
N GLU A 14 -4.38 -14.42 7.25
CA GLU A 14 -5.45 -14.54 8.23
C GLU A 14 -5.33 -15.88 8.98
N ILE A 15 -5.80 -15.88 10.23
CA ILE A 15 -5.92 -17.08 11.04
C ILE A 15 -7.18 -17.00 11.89
N THR A 16 -7.90 -18.11 11.95
CA THR A 16 -9.00 -18.28 12.90
C THR A 16 -8.54 -19.20 14.03
N CYS A 17 -8.55 -18.69 15.26
CA CYS A 17 -8.16 -19.41 16.47
C CYS A 17 -9.41 -19.69 17.32
N LYS A 18 -9.56 -20.91 17.82
CA LYS A 18 -10.57 -21.24 18.84
C LYS A 18 -9.94 -21.06 20.23
N GLU A 19 -10.35 -20.04 20.96
CA GLU A 19 -9.89 -19.79 22.34
C GLU A 19 -11.12 -19.71 23.27
N GLY A 20 -11.22 -20.62 24.24
CA GLY A 20 -12.33 -20.62 25.21
C GLY A 20 -13.72 -20.85 24.60
N GLY A 21 -13.81 -21.60 23.50
CA GLY A 21 -15.08 -21.86 22.79
C GLY A 21 -15.53 -20.74 21.83
N LEU A 22 -14.81 -19.61 21.79
CA LEU A 22 -15.05 -18.51 20.85
C LEU A 22 -14.09 -18.59 19.65
N ASN A 23 -14.63 -18.39 18.45
CA ASN A 23 -13.83 -18.22 17.24
C ASN A 23 -13.26 -16.79 17.21
N LYS A 24 -11.95 -16.65 17.38
CA LYS A 24 -11.21 -15.39 17.22
C LYS A 24 -10.61 -15.33 15.83
N TYR A 25 -11.06 -14.37 15.04
CA TYR A 25 -10.51 -14.10 13.72
C TYR A 25 -9.42 -13.03 13.81
N ARG A 26 -8.25 -13.29 13.21
CA ARG A 26 -7.13 -12.34 13.14
C ARG A 26 -6.66 -12.23 11.70
N ALA A 27 -6.45 -11.01 11.23
CA ALA A 27 -5.84 -10.73 9.93
C ALA A 27 -4.67 -9.75 10.12
N TYR A 28 -3.56 -10.02 9.43
CA TYR A 28 -2.37 -9.18 9.43
C TYR A 28 -1.94 -8.90 8.01
N CYS A 29 -1.54 -7.66 7.73
CA CYS A 29 -0.94 -7.29 6.46
C CYS A 29 0.43 -6.65 6.71
N LEU A 30 1.41 -7.05 5.90
CA LEU A 30 2.74 -6.49 5.83
C LEU A 30 2.93 -5.74 4.51
N VAL A 31 3.75 -4.70 4.54
CA VAL A 31 4.05 -3.86 3.38
C VAL A 31 5.56 -3.72 3.22
N ASP A 32 6.03 -3.39 2.02
CA ASP A 32 7.45 -3.28 1.66
C ASP A 32 8.15 -2.01 2.19
N LYS A 33 7.60 -1.40 3.24
CA LYS A 33 8.08 -0.14 3.83
C LYS A 33 8.09 -0.23 5.35
N PRO A 34 9.07 0.43 6.01
CA PRO A 34 9.17 0.44 7.46
C PRO A 34 7.92 1.05 8.10
N ALA A 35 7.69 0.72 9.37
CA ALA A 35 6.60 1.32 10.14
C ALA A 35 6.77 2.85 10.22
N LEU A 36 5.64 3.56 10.17
CA LEU A 36 5.61 5.01 10.41
C LEU A 36 5.99 5.31 11.86
N LYS A 37 6.69 6.42 12.06
CA LYS A 37 6.96 7.02 13.36
C LYS A 37 5.93 8.10 13.65
N ARG A 38 5.81 8.48 14.92
CA ARG A 38 4.94 9.58 15.32
C ARG A 38 5.43 10.88 14.66
N GLY A 39 4.52 11.57 13.96
CA GLY A 39 4.82 12.80 13.23
C GLY A 39 5.22 12.60 11.77
N ASP A 40 5.38 11.35 11.30
CA ASP A 40 5.66 11.10 9.89
C ASP A 40 4.46 11.51 9.02
N VAL A 41 4.77 12.11 7.87
CA VAL A 41 3.77 12.37 6.83
C VAL A 41 3.38 11.05 6.17
N VAL A 42 2.08 10.81 6.10
CA VAL A 42 1.53 9.56 5.53
C VAL A 42 1.45 9.66 4.00
N TYR A 43 1.01 10.80 3.49
CA TYR A 43 0.94 11.15 2.08
C TYR A 43 0.92 12.68 1.95
N GLU A 44 1.37 13.18 0.80
CA GLU A 44 1.25 14.58 0.44
C GLU A 44 -0.05 14.81 -0.34
N ALA A 45 -0.73 15.92 -0.10
CA ALA A 45 -1.88 16.31 -0.91
C ALA A 45 -1.42 16.76 -2.31
N GLY A 46 -2.15 16.35 -3.34
CA GLY A 46 -1.87 16.65 -4.75
C GLY A 46 -3.15 16.77 -5.56
N ASN A 47 -3.06 16.56 -6.87
CA ASN A 47 -4.20 16.64 -7.80
C ASN A 47 -5.09 15.38 -7.76
N GLY A 48 -4.91 14.51 -6.76
CA GLY A 48 -5.71 13.32 -6.50
C GLY A 48 -5.14 12.03 -7.08
N GLY A 49 -4.40 12.11 -8.19
CA GLY A 49 -3.84 10.95 -8.87
C GLY A 49 -3.01 11.34 -10.08
N CYS A 50 -2.30 10.37 -10.66
CA CYS A 50 -1.48 10.62 -11.84
C CYS A 50 -2.27 10.90 -13.12
N ASP A 51 -3.58 10.63 -13.09
CA ASP A 51 -4.56 10.99 -14.10
C ASP A 51 -5.09 12.43 -13.94
N GLY A 52 -4.93 13.01 -12.75
CA GLY A 52 -5.25 14.41 -12.42
C GLY A 52 -4.11 15.40 -12.70
N GLY A 53 -2.98 14.94 -13.23
CA GLY A 53 -1.83 15.79 -13.57
C GLY A 53 -0.60 15.59 -12.69
N ASP A 54 -0.66 14.73 -11.67
CA ASP A 54 0.52 14.39 -10.86
C ASP A 54 1.46 13.43 -11.63
N ALA A 55 2.77 13.63 -11.48
CA ALA A 55 3.76 12.76 -12.12
C ALA A 55 4.01 11.50 -11.30
N CYS A 56 4.06 10.34 -11.97
CA CYS A 56 4.52 9.11 -11.33
C CYS A 56 6.04 9.14 -11.09
N PRO A 57 6.53 8.50 -10.00
CA PRO A 57 7.96 8.29 -9.80
C PRO A 57 8.60 7.53 -10.96
N ALA A 58 9.91 7.72 -11.16
CA ALA A 58 10.65 7.04 -12.21
C ALA A 58 10.50 5.51 -12.13
N GLY A 59 10.25 4.86 -13.27
CA GLY A 59 10.00 3.41 -13.35
C GLY A 59 8.55 3.00 -13.07
N PHE A 60 7.64 3.95 -12.89
CA PHE A 60 6.20 3.72 -12.73
C PHE A 60 5.43 4.42 -13.84
N LYS A 61 4.34 3.79 -14.28
CA LYS A 61 3.37 4.38 -15.23
C LYS A 61 2.03 4.57 -14.57
N CYS A 62 1.35 5.63 -15.00
CA CYS A 62 -0.02 5.88 -14.59
C CYS A 62 -0.93 4.81 -15.17
N ASN A 63 -1.67 4.12 -14.30
CA ASN A 63 -2.67 3.15 -14.73
C ASN A 63 -4.04 3.82 -14.93
N ARG A 64 -5.02 3.06 -15.42
CA ARG A 64 -6.37 3.56 -15.71
C ARG A 64 -7.18 3.99 -14.47
N LEU A 65 -6.67 3.73 -13.27
CA LEU A 65 -7.30 4.07 -11.99
C LEU A 65 -6.63 5.29 -11.34
N GLY A 66 -5.74 5.99 -12.03
CA GLY A 66 -5.01 7.13 -11.48
C GLY A 66 -3.88 6.74 -10.51
N LEU A 67 -3.49 5.46 -10.46
CA LEU A 67 -2.43 4.95 -9.59
C LEU A 67 -1.14 4.68 -10.37
N CYS A 68 0.00 4.99 -9.75
CA CYS A 68 1.31 4.66 -10.28
C CYS A 68 1.63 3.17 -10.10
N LYS A 69 1.86 2.45 -11.20
CA LYS A 69 2.20 1.03 -11.20
C LYS A 69 3.59 0.81 -11.80
N ALA A 70 4.40 -0.02 -11.14
CA ALA A 70 5.75 -0.34 -11.60
C ALA A 70 5.70 -0.97 -13.00
N GLU A 71 6.60 -0.54 -13.89
CA GLU A 71 6.80 -1.24 -15.14
C GLU A 71 7.50 -2.57 -14.88
N PRO A 72 7.07 -3.68 -15.52
CA PRO A 72 7.80 -4.94 -15.40
C PRO A 72 9.22 -4.75 -15.91
N LYS A 73 10.21 -5.01 -15.05
CA LYS A 73 11.61 -5.03 -15.47
C LYS A 73 11.76 -6.17 -16.47
N LYS A 74 12.05 -5.82 -17.74
CA LYS A 74 12.43 -6.80 -18.75
C LYS A 74 13.71 -7.51 -18.23
N PRO A 75 13.75 -8.85 -18.20
CA PRO A 75 14.91 -9.60 -17.74
C PRO A 75 16.14 -9.30 -18.59
#